data_AF-A0A4Y2TH03-F1
#
_entry.id   AF-A0A4Y2TH03-F1
#
_cell.length_a   1.000
_cell.length_b   1.000
_cell.length_c   1.000
_cell.angle_alpha   90.00
_cell.angle_beta   90.00
_cell.angle_gamma   90.00
#
_symmetry.space_group_name_H-M   'P 1'
#
loop_
_entity.id
_entity.type
_entity.pdbx_description
1 polymer ?
#
loop_
_entity_poly.entity_id
_entity_poly.type
_entity_poly.pdbx_seq_one_letter_code
_entity_poly.pdbx_strand_id
1 'polypeptide(L)'
;MKEVYGQQCLARCTVIHWCQRYEAGRVNVKDLPRPGQAHIVTNTATISAVDELIRQNRRITTREIAVELSISKGTVHHIIHKTLVYGKVCAEWVPKYLSENQKTARMGVCLNHQFLH
;
A
#
# COMPACT_ATOMS: atom_id res chain seq x y z
N MET A 1 -39.47 -21.55 -9.31
CA MET A 1 -38.40 -20.53 -9.44
C MET A 1 -38.85 -19.35 -10.30
N LYS A 2 -39.12 -19.53 -11.60
CA LYS A 2 -39.58 -18.44 -12.49
C LYS A 2 -40.96 -17.88 -12.12
N GLU A 3 -41.84 -18.71 -11.56
CA GLU A 3 -43.15 -18.28 -11.05
C GLU A 3 -43.06 -17.33 -9.85
N VAL A 4 -42.03 -17.46 -9.02
CA VAL A 4 -41.85 -16.67 -7.79
C VAL A 4 -40.90 -15.49 -8.00
N TYR A 5 -39.81 -15.70 -8.77
CA TYR A 5 -38.74 -14.71 -8.96
C TYR A 5 -38.72 -14.09 -10.37
N GLY A 6 -39.67 -14.45 -11.23
CA GLY A 6 -39.81 -13.89 -12.58
C GLY A 6 -38.54 -14.03 -13.42
N GLN A 7 -38.20 -12.97 -14.15
CA GLN A 7 -37.02 -12.91 -15.01
C GLN A 7 -35.69 -12.82 -14.23
N GLN A 8 -35.72 -12.49 -12.94
CA GLN A 8 -34.54 -12.39 -12.08
C GLN A 8 -34.17 -13.73 -11.42
N CYS A 9 -34.81 -14.83 -11.82
CA CYS A 9 -34.50 -16.15 -11.27
C CYS A 9 -33.10 -16.63 -11.68
N LEU A 10 -32.41 -17.29 -10.75
CA LEU A 10 -31.14 -17.96 -11.05
C LEU A 10 -31.34 -19.09 -12.07
N ALA A 11 -30.34 -19.27 -12.94
CA ALA A 11 -30.33 -20.39 -13.88
C ALA A 11 -30.33 -21.73 -13.12
N ARG A 12 -31.01 -22.75 -13.70
CA ARG A 12 -31.13 -24.08 -13.07
C ARG A 12 -29.77 -24.71 -12.74
N CYS A 13 -28.77 -24.51 -13.59
CA CYS A 13 -27.40 -24.98 -13.35
C CYS A 13 -26.77 -24.35 -12.10
N THR A 14 -26.98 -23.06 -11.85
CA THR A 14 -26.49 -22.36 -10.66
C THR A 14 -27.14 -22.92 -9.39
N VAL A 15 -28.45 -23.21 -9.43
CA VAL A 15 -29.18 -23.81 -8.30
C VAL A 15 -28.63 -25.19 -7.96
N ILE A 16 -28.45 -26.05 -8.96
CA ILE A 16 -27.87 -27.40 -8.78
C ILE A 16 -26.47 -27.32 -8.18
N HIS A 17 -25.64 -26.40 -8.68
CA HIS A 17 -24.29 -26.16 -8.14
C HIS A 17 -24.34 -25.79 -6.65
N TRP A 18 -25.25 -24.90 -6.27
CA TRP A 18 -25.41 -24.51 -4.86
C TRP A 18 -25.91 -25.66 -3.99
N CYS A 19 -26.87 -26.47 -4.44
CA CYS A 19 -27.33 -27.65 -3.70
C CYS A 19 -26.17 -28.61 -3.40
N GLN A 20 -25.35 -28.94 -4.40
CA GLN A 20 -24.17 -29.80 -4.22
C GLN A 20 -23.18 -29.24 -3.19
N ARG A 21 -22.99 -27.91 -3.17
CA ARG A 21 -22.12 -27.26 -2.18
C ARG A 21 -22.69 -27.36 -0.76
N TYR A 22 -24.00 -27.21 -0.60
CA TYR A 22 -24.65 -27.38 0.71
C TYR A 22 -24.58 -28.83 1.18
N GLU A 23 -24.82 -29.81 0.30
CA GLU A 23 -24.65 -31.24 0.59
C GLU A 23 -23.21 -31.57 0.98
N ALA A 24 -22.22 -30.90 0.37
CA ALA A 24 -20.81 -30.98 0.74
C ALA A 24 -20.45 -30.22 2.04
N GLY A 25 -21.44 -29.73 2.80
CA GLY A 25 -21.25 -29.10 4.12
C GLY A 25 -20.93 -27.61 4.08
N ARG A 26 -20.99 -26.94 2.92
CA ARG A 26 -20.82 -25.47 2.86
C ARG A 26 -22.05 -24.79 3.47
N VAL A 27 -21.87 -24.11 4.59
CA VAL A 27 -22.93 -23.30 5.23
C VAL A 27 -22.91 -21.83 4.82
N ASN A 28 -21.79 -21.35 4.27
CA ASN A 28 -21.61 -19.94 3.94
C ASN A 28 -22.10 -19.61 2.52
N VAL A 29 -23.05 -18.67 2.43
CA VAL A 29 -23.64 -18.16 1.18
C VAL A 29 -22.75 -17.12 0.48
N LYS A 30 -21.82 -16.47 1.20
CA LYS A 30 -20.92 -15.47 0.62
C LYS A 30 -19.98 -16.11 -0.39
N ASP A 31 -19.63 -15.35 -1.42
CA ASP A 31 -18.59 -15.72 -2.37
C ASP A 31 -17.28 -16.02 -1.65
N LEU A 32 -16.62 -17.10 -2.06
CA LEU A 32 -15.26 -17.37 -1.62
C LEU A 32 -14.32 -16.31 -2.22
N PRO A 33 -13.15 -16.07 -1.59
CA PRO A 33 -12.12 -15.27 -2.21
C PRO A 33 -11.88 -15.75 -3.64
N ARG A 34 -12.19 -14.90 -4.61
CA ARG A 34 -11.92 -15.21 -6.00
C ARG A 34 -10.42 -15.06 -6.21
N PRO A 35 -9.73 -16.01 -6.86
CA PRO A 35 -8.40 -15.74 -7.37
C PRO A 35 -8.53 -14.57 -8.35
N GLY A 36 -8.12 -13.38 -7.93
CA GLY A 36 -7.95 -12.25 -8.84
C GLY A 36 -6.72 -12.44 -9.70
N GLN A 37 -6.43 -11.47 -10.57
CA GLN A 37 -5.11 -11.36 -11.17
C GLN A 37 -4.11 -11.18 -10.02
N ALA A 38 -3.44 -12.27 -9.67
CA ALA A 38 -2.41 -12.24 -8.66
C ALA A 38 -1.37 -11.21 -9.10
N HIS A 39 -1.04 -10.29 -8.18
CA HIS A 39 0.27 -9.93 -7.65
C HIS A 39 1.58 -10.53 -8.24
N ILE A 40 1.53 -11.28 -9.34
CA ILE A 40 2.63 -11.88 -10.10
C ILE A 40 3.65 -10.82 -10.55
N VAL A 41 3.25 -9.54 -10.62
CA VAL A 41 4.14 -8.44 -11.04
C VAL A 41 4.94 -7.83 -9.86
N THR A 42 4.59 -8.14 -8.61
CA THR A 42 5.34 -7.64 -7.43
C THR A 42 6.17 -8.76 -6.82
N ASN A 43 7.32 -9.06 -7.44
CA ASN A 43 8.34 -9.92 -6.84
C ASN A 43 8.92 -9.25 -5.58
N THR A 44 9.36 -10.03 -4.59
CA THR A 44 10.05 -9.52 -3.39
C THR A 44 11.23 -8.62 -3.77
N ALA A 45 11.95 -8.95 -4.84
CA ALA A 45 13.02 -8.11 -5.38
C ALA A 45 12.54 -6.70 -5.78
N THR A 46 11.39 -6.59 -6.46
CA THR A 46 10.83 -5.29 -6.86
C THR A 46 10.36 -4.48 -5.65
N ILE A 47 9.80 -5.13 -4.63
CA ILE A 47 9.39 -4.48 -3.39
C ILE A 47 10.61 -3.90 -2.66
N SER A 48 11.69 -4.67 -2.55
CA SER A 48 12.95 -4.22 -1.95
C SER A 48 13.57 -3.06 -2.72
N ALA A 49 13.58 -3.12 -4.06
CA ALA A 49 14.12 -2.04 -4.88
C ALA A 49 13.32 -0.73 -4.72
N VAL A 50 11.99 -0.81 -4.62
CA VAL A 50 11.14 0.36 -4.30
C VAL A 50 11.48 0.91 -2.91
N ASP A 51 11.61 0.06 -1.89
CA ASP A 51 11.94 0.51 -0.54
C ASP A 51 13.31 1.20 -0.50
N GLU A 52 14.31 0.64 -1.18
CA GLU A 52 15.65 1.20 -1.25
C GLU A 52 15.66 2.59 -1.91
N LEU A 53 15.01 2.76 -3.05
CA LEU A 53 14.90 4.05 -3.73
C LEU A 53 14.25 5.13 -2.83
N ILE A 54 13.23 4.76 -2.07
CA ILE A 54 12.57 5.67 -1.12
C ILE A 54 13.48 6.00 0.06
N ARG A 55 14.27 5.05 0.56
CA ARG A 55 15.24 5.28 1.64
C ARG A 55 16.38 6.20 1.22
N GLN A 56 16.88 6.04 0.01
CA GLN A 56 17.94 6.87 -0.57
C GLN A 56 17.47 8.30 -0.82
N ASN A 57 16.26 8.48 -1.36
CA ASN A 57 15.66 9.78 -1.59
C ASN A 57 14.22 9.85 -1.07
N ARG A 58 14.04 10.43 0.12
CA ARG A 58 12.73 10.59 0.75
C ARG A 58 11.76 11.50 -0.02
N ARG A 59 12.24 12.23 -1.04
CA ARG A 59 11.44 13.10 -1.90
C ARG A 59 11.16 12.53 -3.30
N ILE A 60 11.59 11.29 -3.58
CA ILE A 60 11.38 10.63 -4.87
C ILE A 60 9.88 10.48 -5.17
N THR A 61 9.51 10.65 -6.43
CA THR A 61 8.13 10.54 -6.89
C THR A 61 7.81 9.12 -7.38
N THR A 62 6.52 8.76 -7.32
CA THR A 62 6.04 7.47 -7.87
C THR A 62 6.32 7.32 -9.36
N ARG A 63 6.49 8.42 -10.10
CA ARG A 63 6.79 8.41 -11.53
C ARG A 63 8.25 8.08 -11.79
N GLU A 64 9.16 8.69 -11.03
CA GLU A 64 10.59 8.39 -11.11
C GLU A 64 10.85 6.92 -10.78
N ILE A 65 10.27 6.39 -9.70
CA ILE A 65 10.38 4.96 -9.35
C ILE A 65 9.84 4.06 -10.48
N ALA A 66 8.70 4.43 -11.07
CA ALA A 66 8.10 3.65 -12.16
C ALA A 66 9.00 3.58 -13.40
N VAL A 67 9.66 4.69 -13.73
CA VAL A 67 10.62 4.76 -14.84
C VAL A 67 11.88 3.95 -14.51
N GLU A 68 12.47 4.18 -13.33
CA GLU A 68 13.69 3.50 -12.89
C GLU A 68 13.55 1.98 -12.88
N LEU A 69 12.43 1.48 -12.36
CA LEU A 69 12.16 0.04 -12.24
C LEU A 69 11.42 -0.55 -13.44
N SER A 70 11.11 0.26 -14.47
CA SER A 70 10.33 -0.15 -15.65
C SER A 70 9.03 -0.88 -15.31
N ILE A 71 8.31 -0.38 -14.30
CA ILE A 71 7.01 -0.93 -13.86
C ILE A 71 5.91 0.12 -13.94
N SER A 72 4.66 -0.32 -13.93
CA SER A 72 3.54 0.61 -13.99
C SER A 72 3.49 1.50 -12.73
N LYS A 73 3.08 2.77 -12.90
CA LYS A 73 2.81 3.69 -11.78
C LYS A 73 1.79 3.10 -10.79
N GLY A 74 0.80 2.34 -11.28
CA GLY A 74 -0.19 1.66 -10.45
C GLY A 74 0.44 0.61 -9.53
N THR A 75 1.39 -0.16 -10.06
CA THR A 75 2.18 -1.14 -9.30
C THR A 75 3.00 -0.44 -8.21
N VAL A 76 3.71 0.64 -8.55
CA VAL A 76 4.47 1.43 -7.56
C VAL A 76 3.57 1.95 -6.45
N HIS A 77 2.43 2.55 -6.82
CA HIS A 77 1.47 3.08 -5.85
C HIS A 77 0.94 1.98 -4.92
N HIS A 78 0.64 0.80 -5.47
CA HIS A 78 0.23 -0.35 -4.68
C HIS A 78 1.33 -0.79 -3.71
N ILE A 79 2.58 -0.97 -4.18
CA ILE A 79 3.70 -1.37 -3.33
C ILE A 79 3.88 -0.38 -2.18
N ILE A 80 3.92 0.93 -2.47
CA ILE A 80 4.16 1.97 -1.46
C ILE A 80 3.08 1.96 -0.37
N HIS A 81 1.79 1.92 -0.75
CA HIS A 81 0.71 2.12 0.21
C HIS A 81 0.11 0.83 0.79
N LYS A 82 0.15 -0.28 0.06
CA LYS A 82 -0.47 -1.56 0.48
C LYS A 82 0.57 -2.54 1.02
N THR A 83 1.76 -2.56 0.43
CA THR A 83 2.82 -3.50 0.85
C THR A 83 3.75 -2.89 1.89
N LEU A 84 4.33 -1.72 1.62
CA LEU A 84 5.30 -1.03 2.50
C LEU A 84 4.62 -0.13 3.54
N VAL A 85 3.34 0.21 3.33
CA VAL A 85 2.52 1.04 4.23
C VAL A 85 3.14 2.44 4.47
N TYR A 86 3.78 3.01 3.45
CA TYR A 86 4.29 4.37 3.51
C TYR A 86 3.20 5.41 3.25
N GLY A 87 3.35 6.54 3.94
CA GLY A 87 2.53 7.74 3.78
C GLY A 87 3.36 8.92 3.27
N LYS A 88 2.74 9.80 2.48
CA LYS A 88 3.36 11.06 2.07
C LYS A 88 3.18 12.08 3.21
N VAL A 89 4.29 12.68 3.63
CA VAL A 89 4.29 13.82 4.58
C VAL A 89 4.86 15.04 3.85
N CYS A 90 4.29 16.22 4.11
CA CYS A 90 4.83 17.48 3.59
C CYS A 90 6.10 17.87 4.36
N ALA A 91 7.13 18.34 3.66
CA ALA A 91 8.31 18.87 4.32
C ALA A 91 7.95 20.14 5.09
N GLU A 92 8.50 20.28 6.30
CA GLU A 92 8.32 21.46 7.13
C GLU A 92 9.21 22.62 6.65
N TRP A 93 8.72 23.85 6.77
CA TRP A 93 9.49 25.04 6.45
C TRP A 93 10.56 25.27 7.51
N VAL A 94 11.82 25.29 7.07
CA VAL A 94 12.95 25.63 7.94
C VAL A 94 13.29 27.11 7.72
N PRO A 95 13.23 27.98 8.75
CA PRO A 95 13.40 29.43 8.58
C PRO A 95 14.73 29.87 7.97
N LYS A 96 15.81 29.12 8.21
CA LYS A 96 17.15 29.44 7.72
C LYS A 96 18.00 28.20 7.55
N TYR A 97 18.80 28.17 6.48
CA TYR A 97 19.87 27.20 6.33
C TYR A 97 21.03 27.57 7.25
N LEU A 98 21.28 26.74 8.27
CA LEU A 98 22.31 27.00 9.27
C LEU A 98 23.66 26.42 8.86
N SER A 99 24.72 27.20 9.07
CA SER A 99 26.09 26.68 8.98
C SER A 99 26.42 25.77 10.16
N GLU A 100 27.47 24.96 10.04
CA GLU A 100 27.84 24.01 11.09
C GLU A 100 28.17 24.71 12.40
N ASN A 101 28.94 25.81 12.35
CA ASN A 101 29.25 26.64 13.51
C ASN A 101 27.98 27.17 14.19
N GLN A 102 26.95 27.56 13.41
CA GLN A 102 25.67 28.02 13.96
C GLN A 102 24.90 26.89 14.64
N LYS A 103 24.94 25.67 14.11
CA LYS A 103 24.31 24.50 14.75
C LYS A 103 24.99 24.19 16.08
N THR A 104 26.33 24.14 16.10
CA THR A 104 27.11 23.86 17.32
C THR A 104 26.87 24.90 18.41
N ALA A 105 26.87 26.19 18.05
CA ALA A 105 26.58 27.27 19.00
C ALA A 105 25.16 27.13 19.58
N ARG A 106 24.15 26.85 18.74
CA ARG A 106 22.77 26.65 19.20
C ARG A 106 22.65 25.44 20.13
N MET A 107 23.28 24.32 19.79
CA MET A 107 23.31 23.13 20.64
C MET A 107 23.93 23.41 22.01
N GLY A 108 25.06 24.14 22.05
CA GLY A 108 25.73 24.51 23.30
C GLY A 108 24.86 25.38 24.20
N VAL A 109 24.16 26.38 23.64
CA VAL A 109 23.22 27.21 24.40
C VAL A 109 22.06 26.39 24.97
N CYS A 110 21.47 25.50 24.17
CA CYS A 110 20.36 24.65 24.63
C CYS A 110 20.80 23.72 25.77
N LEU A 111 21.97 23.08 25.65
CA LEU A 111 22.50 22.19 26.69
C LEU A 111 22.77 22.97 27.98
N ASN A 112 23.43 24.12 27.92
CA ASN A 112 23.70 24.94 29.11
C ASN A 112 22.41 25.35 29.84
N HIS A 113 21.36 25.70 29.09
CA HIS A 113 20.06 26.05 29.68
C HIS A 113 19.34 24.86 30.32
N GLN A 114 19.63 23.63 29.88
CA GLN A 114 19.03 22.41 30.40
C GLN A 114 19.72 21.90 31.68
N PHE A 115 20.94 22.35 31.97
CA PHE A 115 21.71 22.01 33.18
C PHE A 115 21.69 23.12 34.26
N LEU A 116 21.10 24.28 33.96
CA LEU A 116 20.92 25.40 34.89
C LEU A 116 19.56 25.37 35.63
N HIS A 117 18.72 24.38 35.31
CA HIS A 117 17.48 24.02 36.01
C HIS A 117 17.55 22.55 36.42
#